data_AF-A0A2D5VEP4-F1
#
_entry.id   AF-A0A2D5VEP4-F1
#
_cell.length_a   1.000
_cell.length_b   1.000
_cell.length_c   1.000
_cell.angle_alpha   90.00
_cell.angle_beta   90.00
_cell.angle_gamma   90.00
#
_symmetry.space_group_name_H-M   'P 1'
#
loop_
_entity.id
_entity.type
_entity.pdbx_description
1 polymer ?
#
loop_
_entity_poly.entity_id
_entity_poly.type
_entity_poly.pdbx_seq_one_letter_code
_entity_poly.pdbx_strand_id
1 'polypeptide(L)' 'RAQQLGQEKGCTAIQVALAYVMHQPFPTFPIFGPVNLDELNSSLGAVGVELTEKEMQWLNLESKTLGS' A
#
# COMPACT_ATOMS: atom_id res chain seq x y z
N ARG A 1 0.01 -4.66 -9.62
CA ARG A 1 0.53 -5.21 -8.34
C ARG A 1 -0.28 -4.69 -7.16
N ALA A 2 -0.26 -3.39 -6.85
CA ALA A 2 -1.05 -2.81 -5.75
C ALA A 2 -2.57 -3.08 -5.83
N GLN A 3 -3.19 -3.03 -7.00
CA GLN A 3 -4.62 -3.39 -7.17
C GLN A 3 -4.92 -4.84 -6.77
N GLN A 4 -4.05 -5.78 -7.17
CA GLN A 4 -4.23 -7.20 -6.86
C GLN A 4 -4.08 -7.43 -5.35
N LEU A 5 -3.00 -6.91 -4.75
CA LEU A 5 -2.77 -7.04 -3.32
C LEU A 5 -3.88 -6.35 -2.50
N GLY A 6 -4.41 -5.23 -3.01
CA GLY A 6 -5.55 -4.55 -2.43
C GLY A 6 -6.78 -5.46 -2.40
N GLN A 7 -7.09 -6.13 -3.50
CA GLN A 7 -8.20 -7.11 -3.54
C GLN A 7 -7.98 -8.26 -2.54
N GLU A 8 -6.77 -8.80 -2.44
CA GLU A 8 -6.43 -9.88 -1.51
C GLU A 8 -6.57 -9.45 -0.03
N LYS A 9 -6.23 -8.19 0.29
CA LYS A 9 -6.31 -7.63 1.65
C LYS A 9 -7.63 -6.89 1.94
N GLY A 10 -8.56 -6.81 0.98
CA GLY A 10 -9.80 -6.06 1.14
C GLY A 10 -9.62 -4.54 1.24
N CYS A 11 -8.58 -3.99 0.61
CA CYS A 11 -8.26 -2.57 0.62
C CYS A 11 -8.05 -2.02 -0.81
N THR A 12 -7.98 -0.70 -0.95
CA THR A 12 -7.80 -0.06 -2.26
C THR A 12 -6.33 -0.05 -2.68
N ALA A 13 -6.08 0.07 -3.98
CA ALA A 13 -4.71 0.19 -4.50
C ALA A 13 -3.97 1.42 -3.94
N ILE A 14 -4.71 2.50 -3.67
CA ILE A 14 -4.16 3.72 -3.05
C ILE A 14 -3.72 3.41 -1.64
N GLN A 15 -4.55 2.71 -0.85
CA GLN A 15 -4.17 2.32 0.51
C GLN A 15 -2.91 1.44 0.52
N VAL A 16 -2.77 0.51 -0.44
CA VAL A 16 -1.53 -0.28 -0.60
C VAL A 16 -0.33 0.60 -0.94
N ALA A 17 -0.47 1.56 -1.85
CA ALA A 17 0.63 2.45 -2.24
C ALA A 17 1.09 3.35 -1.08
N LEU A 18 0.15 3.89 -0.32
CA LEU A 18 0.45 4.72 0.85
C LEU A 18 1.10 3.88 1.96
N ALA A 19 0.58 2.66 2.21
CA ALA A 19 1.18 1.72 3.15
C ALA A 19 2.60 1.34 2.76
N TYR A 20 2.86 1.10 1.48
CA TYR A 20 4.20 0.80 0.97
C TYR A 20 5.21 1.92 1.27
N VAL A 21 4.79 3.19 1.17
CA VAL A 21 5.64 4.30 1.59
C VAL A 21 5.87 4.23 3.09
N MET A 22 4.83 4.11 3.91
CA MET A 22 4.98 4.09 5.38
C MET A 22 5.83 2.91 5.90
N HIS A 23 5.93 1.81 5.17
CA HIS A 23 6.75 0.64 5.52
C HIS A 23 8.21 0.72 5.05
N GLN A 24 8.66 1.85 4.49
CA GLN A 24 10.08 2.02 4.15
C GLN A 24 10.97 1.90 5.41
N PRO A 25 12.22 1.43 5.29
CA PRO A 25 13.11 1.19 6.43
C PRO A 25 13.55 2.46 7.17
N PHE A 26 13.12 3.63 6.72
CA PHE A 26 13.38 4.93 7.32
C PHE A 26 12.06 5.72 7.44
N PRO A 27 11.98 6.69 8.36
CA PRO A 27 10.76 7.47 8.57
C PRO A 27 10.35 8.19 7.28
N THR A 28 9.17 7.84 6.78
CA THR A 28 8.60 8.40 5.56
C THR A 28 7.14 8.75 5.79
N PHE A 29 6.67 9.75 5.07
CA PHE A 29 5.29 10.20 5.11
C PHE A 29 4.80 10.32 3.67
N PRO A 30 3.78 9.56 3.25
CA PRO A 30 3.26 9.68 1.91
C PRO A 30 2.58 11.03 1.71
N ILE A 31 2.94 11.72 0.63
CA ILE A 31 2.25 12.92 0.17
C ILE A 31 1.29 12.52 -0.95
N PHE A 32 0.00 12.74 -0.74
CA PHE A 32 -1.04 12.45 -1.73
C PHE A 32 -2.07 13.57 -1.77
N GLY A 33 -2.64 13.80 -2.95
CA GLY A 33 -3.64 14.84 -3.19
C GLY A 33 -5.01 14.23 -3.46
N PRO A 34 -5.86 14.00 -2.45
CA PRO A 34 -7.22 13.55 -2.67
C PRO A 34 -8.05 14.68 -3.32
N VAL A 35 -8.92 14.32 -4.26
CA VAL A 35 -9.74 15.30 -4.99
C VAL A 35 -10.99 15.70 -4.18
N ASN A 36 -11.43 14.84 -3.26
CA ASN A 36 -12.58 15.06 -2.39
C ASN A 36 -12.39 14.39 -1.01
N LEU A 37 -13.33 14.64 -0.10
CA LEU A 37 -13.28 14.10 1.27
C LEU A 37 -13.43 12.58 1.32
N ASP A 38 -14.20 11.97 0.43
CA ASP A 38 -14.38 10.52 0.42
C ASP A 38 -13.09 9.80 0.01
N GLU A 39 -12.37 10.35 -0.97
CA GLU A 39 -11.02 9.89 -1.34
C GLU A 39 -10.04 10.08 -0.19
N LEU A 40 -10.04 11.24 0.48
CA LEU A 40 -9.19 11.47 1.65
C LEU A 40 -9.46 10.40 2.73
N ASN A 41 -10.73 10.20 3.10
CA ASN A 41 -11.12 9.24 4.13
C ASN A 41 -10.77 7.80 3.73
N SER A 42 -10.98 7.43 2.47
CA SER A 42 -10.56 6.14 1.94
C SER A 42 -9.05 5.97 2.01
N SER A 43 -8.26 6.96 1.60
CA SER A 43 -6.80 6.93 1.66
C SER A 43 -6.25 6.79 3.09
N LEU A 44 -6.90 7.38 4.09
CA LEU A 44 -6.48 7.25 5.50
C LEU A 44 -6.53 5.81 6.02
N GLY A 45 -7.36 4.94 5.42
CA GLY A 45 -7.37 3.51 5.75
C GLY A 45 -6.06 2.79 5.46
N ALA A 46 -5.12 3.41 4.73
CA ALA A 46 -3.77 2.89 4.51
C ALA A 46 -3.00 2.63 5.80
N VAL A 47 -3.29 3.38 6.87
CA VAL A 47 -2.59 3.27 8.16
C VAL A 47 -2.80 1.90 8.80
N GLY A 48 -3.91 1.22 8.49
CA GLY A 48 -4.19 -0.15 8.97
C GLY A 48 -3.75 -1.26 8.02
N VAL A 49 -3.10 -0.94 6.90
CA VAL A 49 -2.66 -1.95 5.92
C VAL A 49 -1.25 -2.41 6.27
N GLU A 50 -1.15 -3.60 6.84
CA GLU A 50 0.13 -4.27 7.13
C GLU A 50 0.71 -4.93 5.87
N LEU A 51 1.98 -4.64 5.58
CA LEU A 51 2.72 -5.23 4.47
C LEU A 51 3.90 -6.05 4.99
N THR A 52 3.93 -7.34 4.63
CA THR A 52 5.06 -8.21 4.92
C THR A 52 6.27 -7.86 4.05
N GLU A 53 7.48 -8.25 4.48
CA GLU A 53 8.70 -8.05 3.69
C GLU A 53 8.59 -8.62 2.27
N LYS A 54 7.93 -9.77 2.10
CA LYS A 54 7.71 -10.38 0.79
C LYS A 54 6.78 -9.55 -0.09
N GLU A 55 5.70 -9.02 0.48
CA GLU A 55 4.78 -8.14 -0.23
C GLU A 55 5.48 -6.83 -0.62
N MET A 56 6.34 -6.29 0.25
CA MET A 56 7.18 -5.13 -0.05
C MET A 56 8.13 -5.42 -1.21
N GLN A 57 8.86 -6.53 -1.18
CA GLN A 57 9.76 -6.96 -2.28
C GLN A 57 8.99 -7.19 -3.58
N TRP A 58 7.79 -7.77 -3.50
CA TRP A 58 6.94 -7.96 -4.65
C TRP A 58 6.40 -6.63 -5.19
N LEU A 59 6.01 -5.68 -4.35
CA LEU A 59 5.64 -4.35 -4.80
C LEU A 59 6.83 -3.64 -5.48
N ASN A 60 8.06 -3.85 -4.98
CA ASN A 60 9.30 -3.27 -5.51
C ASN A 60 9.93 -4.03 -6.70
N LEU A 61 9.25 -5.04 -7.25
CA LEU A 61 9.74 -5.86 -8.38
C LEU A 61 10.96 -6.75 -8.08
N GLU A 62 11.38 -6.87 -6.83
CA GLU A 62 12.45 -7.77 -6.38
C GLU A 62 11.98 -9.23 -6.34
N SER A 63 10.68 -9.46 -6.17
CA SER A 63 10.04 -10.77 -6.30
C SER A 63 9.03 -10.79 -7.45
N LYS A 64 8.91 -11.94 -8.13
CA LYS A 64 7.89 -12.19 -9.17
C LYS A 64 6.58 -12.75 -8.60
N THR A 65 6.60 -13.37 -7.42
CA THR A 65 5.45 -14.05 -6.80
C THR A 65 5.15 -13.49 -5.41
N LEU A 66 3.86 -13.51 -5.02
CA LEU A 66 3.38 -13.08 -3.70
C LEU A 66 3.58 -14.17 -2.61
N GLY A 67 3.90 -15.40 -2.99
CA GLY A 67 4.22 -16.51 -2.10
C GLY A 67 3.98 -17.85 -2.81
N SER A 68 4.94 -18.77 -2.64
CA SER A 68 5.11 -20.10 -3.26
C SER A 68 4.63 -20.24 -4.71
#